data_AF-K2API3-F1
#
_entry.id   AF-K2API3-F1
#
_cell.length_a   1.000
_cell.length_b   1.000
_cell.length_c   1.000
_cell.angle_alpha   90.00
_cell.angle_beta   90.00
_cell.angle_gamma   90.00
#
_symmetry.space_group_name_H-M   'P 1'
#
loop_
_entity.id
_entity.type
_entity.pdbx_description
1 polymer ?
#
loop_
_entity_poly.entity_id
_entity_poly.type
_entity_poly.pdbx_seq_one_letter_code
_entity_poly.pdbx_strand_id
1 'polypeptide(L)'
;MKESSQTLLYGTNAAPLSGGKTVVTKYVTAEDIEASYLRVESELNTAIESTLNTKVIEMNSTQGSDDLVLLKGYGAFEAGEPYVTTPSVKDGDQVENFQISGTMNVSGVAYNSSELVNILRNELKLHKSPEKQLQSIDEGSVYYEIIDFDESSEKIKITATIKGVEEYVLDPEEESGALLIEKIKDHVAGKTIDEAKDYIENLPEINKVEIKSWPVWAPTIPTVRENIKIKVSEEA
;
A
#
# COMPACT_ATOMS: atom_id res chain seq x y z
N MET A 1 1.77 43.49 90.22
CA MET A 1 1.03 42.25 90.58
C MET A 1 1.35 41.19 89.54
N LYS A 2 1.54 39.95 89.99
CA LYS A 2 2.24 38.85 89.31
C LYS A 2 1.54 38.37 88.02
N GLU A 3 2.33 38.00 87.01
CA GLU A 3 1.97 37.21 85.81
C GLU A 3 1.49 35.77 86.13
N SER A 4 1.07 35.48 87.36
CA SER A 4 0.85 34.11 87.86
C SER A 4 -0.62 33.68 87.86
N SER A 5 -1.47 34.19 86.96
CA SER A 5 -2.90 33.86 86.96
C SER A 5 -3.53 33.68 85.57
N GLN A 6 -2.76 33.22 84.59
CA GLN A 6 -3.33 32.58 83.40
C GLN A 6 -3.28 31.07 83.58
N THR A 7 -4.45 30.47 83.82
CA THR A 7 -4.61 29.02 83.83
C THR A 7 -4.67 28.55 82.38
N LEU A 8 -3.62 27.85 81.92
CA LEU A 8 -3.60 27.19 80.62
C LEU A 8 -4.65 26.06 80.61
N LEU A 9 -5.75 26.28 79.91
CA LEU A 9 -6.77 25.27 79.64
C LEU A 9 -6.34 24.51 78.37
N TYR A 10 -6.03 23.23 78.49
CA TYR A 10 -5.77 22.35 77.35
C TYR A 10 -6.80 21.22 77.31
N GLY A 11 -7.39 20.99 76.14
CA GLY A 11 -8.20 19.81 75.86
C GLY A 11 -7.31 18.70 75.34
N THR A 12 -7.14 17.62 76.10
CA THR A 12 -6.45 16.41 75.64
C THR A 12 -7.44 15.50 74.92
N ASN A 13 -7.14 15.15 73.67
CA ASN A 13 -7.96 14.22 72.91
C ASN A 13 -7.56 12.78 73.26
N ALA A 14 -8.52 11.96 73.70
CA ALA A 14 -8.28 10.61 74.19
C ALA A 14 -8.17 9.53 73.08
N ALA A 15 -8.41 9.90 71.82
CA ALA A 15 -8.32 9.01 70.66
C ALA A 15 -7.59 9.70 69.49
N PRO A 16 -6.90 8.93 68.62
CA PRO A 16 -6.28 9.50 67.43
C PRO A 16 -7.35 10.16 66.55
N LEU A 17 -7.14 11.43 66.19
CA LEU A 17 -7.97 12.13 65.22
C LEU A 17 -7.86 11.39 63.88
N SER A 18 -8.89 10.64 63.48
CA SER A 18 -8.95 10.18 62.10
C SER A 18 -9.24 11.41 61.24
N GLY A 19 -8.27 11.81 60.41
CA GLY A 19 -8.47 12.87 59.42
C GLY A 19 -9.74 12.64 58.62
N GLY A 20 -10.45 13.73 58.28
CA GLY A 20 -11.71 13.66 57.54
C GLY A 20 -11.56 12.81 56.28
N LYS A 21 -12.47 11.85 56.09
CA LYS A 21 -12.57 11.14 54.81
C LYS A 21 -13.17 12.09 53.79
N THR A 22 -12.41 12.46 52.76
CA THR A 22 -12.99 13.11 51.57
C THR A 22 -13.84 12.08 50.85
N VAL A 23 -15.16 12.15 51.03
CA VAL A 23 -16.11 11.35 50.27
C VAL A 23 -16.32 12.05 48.93
N VAL A 24 -15.58 11.63 47.91
CA VAL A 24 -15.80 12.10 46.54
C VAL A 24 -17.06 11.43 46.02
N THR A 25 -18.10 12.23 45.79
CA THR A 25 -19.34 11.76 45.19
C THR A 25 -19.34 12.18 43.72
N LYS A 26 -19.37 11.21 42.81
CA LYS A 26 -19.43 11.45 41.38
C LYS A 26 -20.90 11.57 40.94
N TYR A 27 -21.17 12.52 40.06
CA TYR A 27 -22.46 12.73 39.45
C TYR A 27 -22.29 12.75 37.95
N VAL A 28 -23.28 12.24 37.23
CA VAL A 28 -23.33 12.36 35.77
C VAL A 28 -23.80 13.76 35.42
N THR A 29 -23.03 14.45 34.58
CA THR A 29 -23.42 15.75 34.03
C THR A 29 -24.02 15.57 32.63
N ALA A 30 -24.82 16.55 32.18
CA ALA A 30 -25.28 16.62 30.80
C ALA A 30 -24.11 16.61 29.78
N GLU A 31 -22.98 17.24 30.15
CA GLU A 31 -21.75 17.25 29.34
C GLU A 31 -21.14 15.86 29.20
N ASP A 32 -21.14 15.05 30.27
CA ASP A 32 -20.66 13.66 30.21
C ASP A 32 -21.52 12.80 29.27
N ILE A 33 -22.83 13.02 29.28
CA ILE A 33 -23.77 12.32 28.40
C ILE A 33 -23.53 12.71 26.93
N GLU A 34 -23.41 14.00 26.64
CA GLU A 34 -23.11 14.50 25.28
C GLU A 34 -21.75 14.01 24.78
N ALA A 35 -20.71 14.11 25.61
CA ALA A 35 -19.38 13.61 25.29
C ALA A 35 -19.38 12.10 25.03
N SER A 36 -20.23 11.35 25.73
CA SER A 36 -20.39 9.90 25.51
C SER A 36 -21.02 9.58 24.15
N TYR A 37 -22.00 10.37 23.70
CA TYR A 37 -22.57 10.21 22.34
C TYR A 37 -21.51 10.47 21.26
N LEU A 38 -20.80 11.60 21.36
CA LEU A 38 -19.73 11.95 20.41
C LEU A 38 -18.61 10.90 20.40
N ARG A 39 -18.29 10.35 21.57
CA ARG A 39 -17.29 9.29 21.70
C ARG A 39 -17.74 8.02 20.99
N VAL A 40 -18.98 7.57 21.20
CA VAL A 40 -19.53 6.38 20.53
C VAL A 40 -19.53 6.58 19.01
N GLU A 41 -19.94 7.76 18.53
CA GLU A 41 -19.91 8.06 17.10
C GLU A 41 -18.48 8.02 16.52
N SER A 42 -17.50 8.59 17.24
CA SER A 42 -16.09 8.52 16.83
C SER A 42 -15.55 7.09 16.86
N GLU A 43 -15.91 6.29 17.86
CA GLU A 43 -15.50 4.89 17.97
C GLU A 43 -16.12 4.05 16.84
N LEU A 44 -17.39 4.28 16.49
CA LEU A 44 -18.05 3.63 15.36
C LEU A 44 -17.38 3.98 14.02
N ASN A 45 -17.06 5.26 13.80
CA ASN A 45 -16.38 5.72 12.58
C ASN A 45 -14.96 5.13 12.43
N THR A 46 -14.21 5.03 13.53
CA THR A 46 -12.87 4.42 13.51
C THR A 46 -12.91 2.90 13.34
N ALA A 47 -14.01 2.25 13.69
CA ALA A 47 -14.19 0.81 13.56
C ALA A 47 -14.62 0.34 12.15
N ILE A 48 -15.04 1.24 11.25
CA ILE A 48 -15.59 0.89 9.93
C ILE A 48 -14.62 0.03 9.12
N GLU A 49 -13.41 0.54 8.87
CA GLU A 49 -12.43 -0.14 8.00
C GLU A 49 -12.04 -1.51 8.58
N SER A 50 -11.79 -1.59 9.88
CA SER A 50 -11.43 -2.83 10.57
C SER A 50 -12.55 -3.88 10.49
N THR A 51 -13.80 -3.45 10.66
CA THR A 51 -14.98 -4.32 10.59
C THR A 51 -15.20 -4.84 9.18
N LEU A 52 -15.15 -3.96 8.17
CA LEU A 52 -15.27 -4.35 6.76
C LEU A 52 -14.13 -5.28 6.33
N ASN A 53 -12.90 -4.99 6.76
CA ASN A 53 -11.74 -5.83 6.45
C ASN A 53 -11.86 -7.23 7.09
N THR A 54 -12.35 -7.29 8.34
CA THR A 54 -12.67 -8.57 8.98
C THR A 54 -13.70 -9.35 8.17
N LYS A 55 -14.73 -8.65 7.65
CA LYS A 55 -15.74 -9.30 6.82
C LYS A 55 -15.19 -9.84 5.50
N VAL A 56 -14.28 -9.11 4.87
CA VAL A 56 -13.57 -9.58 3.65
C VAL A 56 -12.74 -10.83 3.96
N ILE A 57 -12.01 -10.85 5.09
CA ILE A 57 -11.24 -12.03 5.52
C ILE A 57 -12.15 -13.25 5.76
N GLU A 58 -13.32 -13.05 6.38
CA GLU A 58 -14.32 -14.13 6.55
C GLU A 58 -14.85 -14.64 5.19
N MET A 59 -15.10 -13.74 4.24
CA MET A 59 -15.55 -14.11 2.89
C MET A 59 -14.49 -14.94 2.16
N ASN A 60 -13.24 -14.49 2.21
CA ASN A 60 -12.08 -15.23 1.68
C ASN A 60 -11.97 -16.63 2.29
N SER A 61 -12.05 -16.73 3.62
CA SER A 61 -12.02 -18.00 4.35
C SER A 61 -13.15 -18.95 3.95
N THR A 62 -14.34 -18.40 3.69
CA THR A 62 -15.53 -19.17 3.27
C THR A 62 -15.40 -19.67 1.83
N GLN A 63 -14.78 -18.86 0.97
CA GLN A 63 -14.59 -19.16 -0.46
C GLN A 63 -13.33 -20.00 -0.72
N GLY A 64 -12.42 -20.12 0.25
CA GLY A 64 -11.14 -20.80 0.10
C GLY A 64 -10.16 -20.07 -0.83
N SER A 65 -10.28 -18.75 -0.92
CA SER A 65 -9.42 -17.85 -1.71
C SER A 65 -8.98 -16.68 -0.85
N ASP A 66 -7.80 -16.13 -1.11
CA ASP A 66 -7.28 -14.91 -0.47
C ASP A 66 -7.31 -13.70 -1.43
N ASP A 67 -8.10 -13.78 -2.50
CA ASP A 67 -8.05 -12.82 -3.60
C ASP A 67 -8.85 -11.54 -3.31
N LEU A 68 -9.86 -11.57 -2.44
CA LEU A 68 -10.66 -10.37 -2.17
C LEU A 68 -9.88 -9.42 -1.25
N VAL A 69 -9.81 -8.17 -1.67
CA VAL A 69 -9.21 -7.07 -0.92
C VAL A 69 -10.22 -5.95 -0.79
N LEU A 70 -10.32 -5.38 0.41
CA LEU A 70 -11.18 -4.23 0.66
C LEU A 70 -10.67 -3.03 -0.13
N LEU A 71 -11.55 -2.38 -0.90
CA LEU A 71 -11.24 -1.13 -1.55
C LEU A 71 -11.12 -0.03 -0.48
N LYS A 72 -10.03 0.73 -0.51
CA LYS A 72 -9.77 1.81 0.44
C LYS A 72 -9.72 3.15 -0.28
N GLY A 73 -10.17 4.20 0.41
CA GLY A 73 -10.13 5.56 -0.10
C GLY A 73 -11.42 6.32 0.15
N TYR A 74 -11.43 7.58 -0.24
CA TYR A 74 -12.62 8.42 -0.14
C TYR A 74 -13.74 7.85 -1.02
N GLY A 75 -14.93 7.66 -0.44
CA GLY A 75 -16.09 7.09 -1.13
C GLY A 75 -16.07 5.55 -1.27
N ALA A 76 -15.08 4.85 -0.72
CA ALA A 76 -15.04 3.38 -0.76
C ALA A 76 -16.02 2.72 0.24
N PHE A 77 -16.45 3.49 1.24
CA PHE A 77 -17.35 3.06 2.30
C PHE A 77 -18.54 3.99 2.39
N GLU A 78 -19.69 3.42 2.68
CA GLU A 78 -20.92 4.15 2.99
C GLU A 78 -21.33 3.77 4.42
N ALA A 79 -21.55 4.78 5.24
CA ALA A 79 -21.98 4.63 6.62
C ALA A 79 -23.38 5.23 6.78
N GLY A 80 -24.30 4.44 7.31
CA GLY A 80 -25.61 4.93 7.72
C GLY A 80 -25.56 5.75 9.01
N GLU A 81 -26.70 6.34 9.39
CA GLU A 81 -26.79 7.09 10.64
C GLU A 81 -26.54 6.16 11.86
N PRO A 82 -25.69 6.57 12.82
CA PRO A 82 -25.45 5.80 14.02
C PRO A 82 -26.68 5.83 14.93
N TYR A 83 -27.19 4.66 15.27
CA TYR A 83 -28.21 4.50 16.29
C TYR A 83 -27.54 4.33 17.65
N VAL A 84 -27.60 5.36 18.51
CA VAL A 84 -27.05 5.31 19.87
C VAL A 84 -28.18 5.12 20.87
N THR A 85 -28.05 4.12 21.74
CA THR A 85 -29.00 3.85 22.81
C THR A 85 -29.00 4.98 23.83
N THR A 86 -30.18 5.47 24.21
CA THR A 86 -30.29 6.41 25.32
C THR A 86 -29.76 5.76 26.60
N PRO A 87 -28.81 6.38 27.32
CA PRO A 87 -28.30 5.83 28.56
C PRO A 87 -29.42 5.80 29.61
N SER A 88 -29.37 4.82 30.52
CA SER A 88 -30.36 4.67 31.60
C SER A 88 -30.23 5.73 32.70
N VAL A 89 -29.33 6.69 32.54
CA VAL A 89 -28.96 7.71 33.53
C VAL A 89 -29.34 9.09 33.04
N LYS A 90 -29.61 9.99 33.98
CA LYS A 90 -29.99 11.38 33.73
C LYS A 90 -28.98 12.32 34.37
N ASP A 91 -29.02 13.57 33.91
CA ASP A 91 -28.25 14.65 34.52
C ASP A 91 -28.54 14.74 36.04
N GLY A 92 -27.48 14.74 36.84
CA GLY A 92 -27.55 14.73 38.30
C GLY A 92 -27.66 13.35 38.95
N ASP A 93 -27.69 12.25 38.19
CA ASP A 93 -27.69 10.90 38.77
C ASP A 93 -26.35 10.59 39.45
N GLN A 94 -26.42 10.09 40.68
CA GLN A 94 -25.25 9.69 41.48
C GLN A 94 -24.85 8.25 41.14
N VAL A 95 -24.25 8.06 39.97
CA VAL A 95 -23.67 6.79 39.55
C VAL A 95 -22.17 6.93 39.27
N GLU A 96 -21.41 5.88 39.52
CA GLU A 96 -19.96 5.91 39.30
C GLU A 96 -19.58 5.71 37.82
N ASN A 97 -20.31 4.85 37.11
CA ASN A 97 -20.14 4.59 35.68
C ASN A 97 -21.51 4.33 35.05
N PHE A 98 -21.66 4.67 33.78
CA PHE A 98 -22.82 4.30 32.97
C PHE A 98 -22.36 3.75 31.63
N GLN A 99 -23.22 2.96 30.99
CA GLN A 99 -22.94 2.37 29.69
C GLN A 99 -23.83 3.01 28.64
N ILE A 100 -23.20 3.34 27.51
CA ILE A 100 -23.85 3.75 26.28
C ILE A 100 -23.40 2.77 25.19
N SER A 101 -24.27 2.49 24.22
CA SER A 101 -23.93 1.59 23.11
C SER A 101 -24.51 2.17 21.82
N GLY A 102 -23.80 1.96 20.73
CA GLY A 102 -24.22 2.42 19.41
C GLY A 102 -24.14 1.31 18.39
N THR A 103 -24.94 1.42 17.34
CA THR A 103 -24.91 0.51 16.19
C THR A 103 -25.00 1.34 14.93
N MET A 104 -24.21 0.99 13.93
CA MET A 104 -24.16 1.68 12.64
C MET A 104 -24.10 0.63 11.54
N ASN A 105 -24.92 0.82 10.51
CA ASN A 105 -24.85 -0.01 9.30
C ASN A 105 -23.77 0.56 8.39
N VAL A 106 -22.89 -0.29 7.89
CA VAL A 106 -21.82 0.10 6.97
C VAL A 106 -21.80 -0.84 5.78
N SER A 107 -21.57 -0.27 4.60
CA SER A 107 -21.33 -0.98 3.35
C SER A 107 -19.98 -0.55 2.79
N GLY A 108 -19.33 -1.46 2.08
CA GLY A 108 -18.06 -1.21 1.42
C GLY A 108 -17.85 -2.17 0.26
N VAL A 109 -16.99 -1.76 -0.67
CA VAL A 109 -16.70 -2.55 -1.87
C VAL A 109 -15.39 -3.30 -1.70
N ALA A 110 -15.38 -4.58 -2.07
CA ALA A 110 -14.18 -5.39 -2.18
C ALA A 110 -13.95 -5.77 -3.64
N TYR A 111 -12.70 -5.95 -4.05
CA TYR A 111 -12.31 -6.33 -5.40
C TYR A 111 -11.39 -7.54 -5.38
N ASN A 112 -11.33 -8.28 -6.50
CA ASN A 112 -10.41 -9.39 -6.67
C ASN A 112 -9.03 -8.85 -7.09
N SER A 113 -8.04 -8.98 -6.19
CA SER A 113 -6.68 -8.51 -6.42
C SER A 113 -5.99 -9.22 -7.57
N SER A 114 -6.16 -10.55 -7.67
CA SER A 114 -5.58 -11.37 -8.73
C SER A 114 -6.13 -10.98 -10.12
N GLU A 115 -7.42 -10.67 -10.21
CA GLU A 115 -8.04 -10.16 -11.44
C GLU A 115 -7.49 -8.78 -11.82
N LEU A 116 -7.37 -7.86 -10.86
CA LEU A 116 -6.79 -6.54 -11.11
C LEU A 116 -5.35 -6.65 -11.62
N VAL A 117 -4.52 -7.48 -10.98
CA VAL A 117 -3.15 -7.76 -11.42
C VAL A 117 -3.13 -8.32 -12.84
N ASN A 118 -4.06 -9.22 -13.18
CA ASN A 118 -4.14 -9.79 -14.53
C ASN A 118 -4.54 -8.75 -15.59
N ILE A 119 -5.48 -7.85 -15.28
CA ILE A 119 -5.85 -6.74 -16.16
C ILE A 119 -4.62 -5.85 -16.41
N LEU A 120 -3.94 -5.44 -15.34
CA LEU A 120 -2.76 -4.59 -15.40
C LEU A 120 -1.58 -5.25 -16.13
N ARG A 121 -1.38 -6.55 -15.93
CA ARG A 121 -0.39 -7.36 -16.66
C ARG A 121 -0.66 -7.37 -18.16
N ASN A 122 -1.92 -7.51 -18.56
CA ASN A 122 -2.28 -7.50 -19.98
C ASN A 122 -2.05 -6.10 -20.57
N GLU A 123 -2.36 -5.05 -19.83
CA GLU A 123 -2.12 -3.68 -20.26
C GLU A 123 -0.61 -3.42 -20.46
N LEU A 124 0.25 -3.86 -19.52
CA LEU A 124 1.70 -3.79 -19.69
C LEU A 124 2.18 -4.52 -20.94
N LYS A 125 1.61 -5.69 -21.26
CA LYS A 125 1.97 -6.45 -22.47
C LYS A 125 1.52 -5.76 -23.76
N LEU A 126 0.40 -5.03 -23.73
CA LEU A 126 -0.11 -4.27 -24.88
C LEU A 126 0.71 -3.00 -25.13
N HIS A 127 1.19 -2.38 -24.05
CA HIS A 127 1.98 -1.14 -24.10
C HIS A 127 3.49 -1.35 -24.16
N LYS A 128 3.97 -2.60 -24.26
CA LYS A 128 5.39 -2.91 -24.34
C LYS A 128 6.04 -2.24 -25.55
N SER A 129 7.29 -1.81 -25.40
CA SER A 129 8.08 -1.33 -26.52
C SER A 129 8.36 -2.49 -27.50
N PRO A 130 8.26 -2.31 -28.83
CA PRO A 130 8.50 -3.40 -29.80
C PRO A 130 9.88 -4.05 -29.67
N GLU A 131 10.88 -3.28 -29.25
CA GLU A 131 12.28 -3.70 -29.11
C GLU A 131 12.58 -4.38 -27.77
N LYS A 132 11.60 -4.44 -26.85
CA LYS A 132 11.78 -4.94 -25.49
C LYS A 132 10.79 -6.04 -25.16
N GLN A 133 11.21 -6.93 -24.28
CA GLN A 133 10.36 -7.92 -23.64
C GLN A 133 10.20 -7.61 -22.16
N LEU A 134 9.06 -7.99 -21.62
CA LEU A 134 8.77 -7.85 -20.20
C LEU A 134 9.45 -9.01 -19.46
N GLN A 135 10.54 -8.72 -18.76
CA GLN A 135 11.31 -9.70 -18.00
C GLN A 135 10.55 -10.14 -16.75
N SER A 136 10.04 -9.16 -15.99
CA SER A 136 9.32 -9.42 -14.75
C SER A 136 8.30 -8.33 -14.45
N ILE A 137 7.31 -8.67 -13.62
CA ILE A 137 6.31 -7.75 -13.10
C ILE A 137 6.44 -7.75 -11.59
N ASP A 138 6.53 -6.57 -10.99
CA ASP A 138 6.47 -6.42 -9.54
C ASP A 138 5.00 -6.33 -9.12
N GLU A 139 4.39 -7.49 -8.80
CA GLU A 139 2.99 -7.55 -8.36
C GLU A 139 2.76 -6.78 -7.04
N GLY A 140 3.80 -6.60 -6.22
CA GLY A 140 3.72 -5.81 -4.98
C GLY A 140 3.69 -4.31 -5.22
N SER A 141 3.99 -3.84 -6.44
CA SER A 141 3.98 -2.42 -6.80
C SER A 141 2.60 -1.89 -7.19
N VAL A 142 1.55 -2.72 -7.12
CA VAL A 142 0.19 -2.29 -7.46
C VAL A 142 -0.25 -1.16 -6.54
N TYR A 143 -0.60 -0.04 -7.15
CA TYR A 143 -1.16 1.12 -6.49
C TYR A 143 -2.45 1.52 -7.21
N TYR A 144 -3.46 1.95 -6.46
CA TYR A 144 -4.71 2.44 -7.03
C TYR A 144 -5.20 3.69 -6.30
N GLU A 145 -6.00 4.48 -7.01
CA GLU A 145 -6.68 5.66 -6.50
C GLU A 145 -8.11 5.71 -7.06
N ILE A 146 -9.08 6.05 -6.20
CA ILE A 146 -10.48 6.22 -6.60
C ILE A 146 -10.63 7.60 -7.23
N ILE A 147 -11.13 7.64 -8.47
CA ILE A 147 -11.35 8.89 -9.22
C ILE A 147 -12.79 9.36 -9.04
N ASP A 148 -13.73 8.42 -9.10
CA ASP A 148 -15.14 8.74 -9.31
C ASP A 148 -16.03 7.58 -8.84
N PHE A 149 -17.17 7.92 -8.27
CA PHE A 149 -18.20 6.98 -7.83
C PHE A 149 -19.50 7.33 -8.54
N ASP A 150 -19.95 6.43 -9.41
CA ASP A 150 -21.23 6.59 -10.10
C ASP A 150 -22.32 5.86 -9.33
N GLU A 151 -23.04 6.60 -8.47
CA GLU A 151 -24.18 6.11 -7.69
C GLU A 151 -25.29 5.50 -8.57
N SER A 152 -25.43 5.97 -9.81
CA SER A 152 -26.51 5.50 -10.70
C SER A 152 -26.23 4.15 -11.33
N SER A 153 -24.94 3.81 -11.49
CA SER A 153 -24.51 2.56 -12.13
C SER A 153 -23.85 1.58 -11.16
N GLU A 154 -23.75 1.94 -9.87
CA GLU A 154 -23.07 1.17 -8.81
C GLU A 154 -21.62 0.82 -9.21
N LYS A 155 -20.94 1.74 -9.89
CA LYS A 155 -19.57 1.54 -10.39
C LYS A 155 -18.59 2.52 -9.78
N ILE A 156 -17.43 1.99 -9.43
CA ILE A 156 -16.29 2.77 -8.95
C ILE A 156 -15.25 2.84 -10.06
N LYS A 157 -14.84 4.06 -10.40
CA LYS A 157 -13.74 4.30 -11.34
C LYS A 157 -12.46 4.48 -10.55
N ILE A 158 -11.46 3.67 -10.87
CA ILE A 158 -10.14 3.73 -10.27
C ILE A 158 -9.08 3.98 -11.34
N THR A 159 -8.02 4.69 -10.98
CA THR A 159 -6.73 4.63 -11.68
C THR A 159 -5.90 3.60 -10.96
N ALA A 160 -5.33 2.63 -11.68
CA ALA A 160 -4.41 1.66 -11.10
C ALA A 160 -3.10 1.62 -11.90
N THR A 161 -2.00 1.42 -11.19
CA THR A 161 -0.64 1.39 -11.75
C THR A 161 0.11 0.18 -11.23
N ILE A 162 0.93 -0.42 -12.09
CA ILE A 162 1.84 -1.52 -11.76
C ILE A 162 3.20 -1.25 -12.42
N LYS A 163 4.27 -1.76 -11.82
CA LYS A 163 5.63 -1.66 -12.36
C LYS A 163 6.05 -2.99 -12.96
N GLY A 164 6.73 -2.91 -14.11
CA GLY A 164 7.39 -4.03 -14.76
C GLY A 164 8.82 -3.68 -15.11
N VAL A 165 9.67 -4.69 -15.22
CA VAL A 165 11.04 -4.58 -15.72
C VAL A 165 11.05 -5.05 -17.17
N GLU A 166 11.46 -4.15 -18.06
CA GLU A 166 11.68 -4.46 -19.47
C GLU A 166 13.16 -4.71 -19.73
N GLU A 167 13.45 -5.65 -20.63
CA GLU A 167 14.79 -5.92 -21.16
C GLU A 167 14.77 -5.88 -22.69
N TYR A 168 15.91 -5.56 -23.30
CA TYR A 168 16.02 -5.59 -24.76
C TYR A 168 16.04 -7.03 -25.26
N VAL A 169 15.33 -7.29 -26.36
CA VAL A 169 15.35 -8.59 -27.01
C VAL A 169 16.60 -8.70 -27.87
N LEU A 170 17.54 -9.55 -27.46
CA LEU A 170 18.77 -9.82 -28.22
C LEU A 170 18.67 -11.10 -29.06
N ASP A 171 17.63 -11.91 -28.87
CA ASP A 171 17.48 -13.21 -29.53
C ASP A 171 17.39 -13.06 -31.06
N PRO A 172 18.30 -13.67 -31.85
CA PRO A 172 18.21 -13.69 -33.31
C PRO A 172 16.95 -14.33 -33.88
N GLU A 173 16.23 -15.15 -33.13
CA GLU A 173 14.98 -15.79 -33.57
C GLU A 173 13.78 -14.83 -33.51
N GLU A 174 13.87 -13.78 -32.70
CA GLU A 174 12.85 -12.74 -32.55
C GLU A 174 13.09 -11.58 -33.53
N GLU A 175 12.03 -10.95 -34.03
CA GLU A 175 12.11 -9.89 -35.06
C GLU A 175 13.03 -8.74 -34.64
N SER A 176 12.88 -8.25 -33.41
CA SER A 176 13.66 -7.14 -32.87
C SER A 176 15.14 -7.48 -32.70
N GLY A 177 15.45 -8.70 -32.24
CA GLY A 177 16.83 -9.16 -32.08
C GLY A 177 17.51 -9.41 -33.44
N ALA A 178 16.78 -9.95 -34.42
CA ALA A 178 17.26 -10.10 -35.79
C ALA A 178 17.59 -8.73 -36.43
N LEU A 179 16.71 -7.73 -36.26
CA LEU A 179 16.96 -6.37 -36.75
C LEU A 179 18.18 -5.72 -36.09
N LEU A 180 18.35 -5.90 -34.79
CA LEU A 180 19.53 -5.41 -34.06
C LEU A 180 20.81 -6.07 -34.57
N ILE A 181 20.81 -7.39 -34.76
CA ILE A 181 21.96 -8.16 -35.26
C ILE A 181 22.35 -7.70 -36.67
N GLU A 182 21.37 -7.48 -37.55
CA GLU A 182 21.64 -6.96 -38.90
C GLU A 182 22.18 -5.52 -38.86
N LYS A 183 21.61 -4.65 -38.02
CA LYS A 183 22.10 -3.27 -37.81
C LYS A 183 23.55 -3.26 -37.32
N ILE A 184 23.90 -4.16 -36.40
CA ILE A 184 25.28 -4.33 -35.91
C ILE A 184 26.18 -4.78 -37.06
N LYS A 185 25.83 -5.86 -37.79
CA LYS A 185 26.63 -6.36 -38.92
C LYS A 185 26.88 -5.28 -39.97
N ASP A 186 25.87 -4.50 -40.30
CA ASP A 186 25.96 -3.42 -41.28
C ASP A 186 26.93 -2.31 -40.84
N HIS A 187 26.95 -1.98 -39.54
CA HIS A 187 27.81 -0.93 -39.01
C HIS A 187 29.25 -1.37 -38.75
N VAL A 188 29.50 -2.66 -38.52
CA VAL A 188 30.83 -3.17 -38.15
C VAL A 188 31.58 -3.79 -39.32
N ALA A 189 30.89 -4.16 -40.41
CA ALA A 189 31.53 -4.72 -41.60
C ALA A 189 32.61 -3.77 -42.16
N GLY A 190 33.84 -4.28 -42.31
CA GLY A 190 34.97 -3.51 -42.84
C GLY A 190 35.64 -2.54 -41.86
N LYS A 191 35.11 -2.38 -40.63
CA LYS A 191 35.76 -1.57 -39.58
C LYS A 191 36.90 -2.31 -38.91
N THR A 192 37.76 -1.57 -38.21
CA THR A 192 38.74 -2.18 -37.30
C THR A 192 38.03 -2.84 -36.11
N ILE A 193 38.71 -3.81 -35.48
CA ILE A 193 38.16 -4.49 -34.28
C ILE A 193 37.84 -3.48 -33.18
N ASP A 194 38.71 -2.48 -32.97
CA ASP A 194 38.53 -1.46 -31.93
C ASP A 194 37.33 -0.55 -32.24
N GLU A 195 37.20 -0.05 -33.47
CA GLU A 195 36.05 0.78 -33.87
C GLU A 195 34.72 0.02 -33.81
N ALA A 196 34.73 -1.27 -34.16
CA ALA A 196 33.56 -2.12 -34.06
C ALA A 196 33.17 -2.37 -32.60
N LYS A 197 34.17 -2.60 -31.74
CA LYS A 197 33.96 -2.77 -30.31
C LYS A 197 33.37 -1.51 -29.69
N ASP A 198 33.96 -0.35 -29.96
CA ASP A 198 33.49 0.95 -29.46
C ASP A 198 32.05 1.22 -29.91
N TYR A 199 31.71 0.90 -31.15
CA TYR A 199 30.33 1.05 -31.63
C TYR A 199 29.35 0.16 -30.85
N ILE A 200 29.68 -1.12 -30.67
CA ILE A 200 28.78 -2.08 -30.02
C ILE A 200 28.65 -1.78 -28.51
N GLU A 201 29.72 -1.40 -27.82
CA GLU A 201 29.66 -1.06 -26.39
C GLU A 201 28.87 0.22 -26.10
N ASN A 202 28.69 1.09 -27.11
CA ASN A 202 27.86 2.29 -26.99
C ASN A 202 26.38 2.04 -27.28
N LEU A 203 25.98 0.81 -27.64
CA LEU A 203 24.57 0.46 -27.85
C LEU A 203 23.88 0.25 -26.49
N PRO A 204 22.74 0.91 -26.22
CA PRO A 204 22.02 0.75 -24.96
C PRO A 204 21.50 -0.67 -24.73
N GLU A 205 21.39 -1.48 -25.80
CA GLU A 205 20.95 -2.87 -25.77
C GLU A 205 22.07 -3.82 -25.31
N ILE A 206 23.34 -3.41 -25.32
CA ILE A 206 24.50 -4.29 -25.10
C ILE A 206 25.28 -3.89 -23.85
N ASN A 207 25.44 -4.85 -22.93
CA ASN A 207 26.27 -4.66 -21.73
C ASN A 207 27.77 -4.85 -22.05
N LYS A 208 28.10 -5.89 -22.81
CA LYS A 208 29.49 -6.29 -23.09
C LYS A 208 29.63 -6.97 -24.44
N VAL A 209 30.76 -6.75 -25.10
CA VAL A 209 31.09 -7.39 -26.38
C VAL A 209 32.47 -8.04 -26.34
N GLU A 210 32.58 -9.23 -26.95
CA GLU A 210 33.85 -9.89 -27.21
C GLU A 210 33.95 -10.21 -28.71
N ILE A 211 34.97 -9.67 -29.39
CA ILE A 211 35.19 -9.89 -30.82
C ILE A 211 36.37 -10.84 -31.00
N LYS A 212 36.13 -11.95 -31.70
CA LYS A 212 37.15 -12.95 -32.08
C LYS A 212 37.26 -12.99 -33.60
N SER A 213 38.46 -12.73 -34.13
CA SER A 213 38.73 -12.81 -35.57
C SER A 213 39.44 -14.12 -35.93
N TRP A 214 39.12 -14.64 -37.11
CA TRP A 214 39.88 -15.71 -37.75
C TRP A 214 40.22 -15.28 -39.18
N PRO A 215 41.51 -15.20 -39.56
CA PRO A 215 42.69 -15.47 -38.73
C PRO A 215 42.88 -14.45 -37.59
N VAL A 216 43.49 -14.87 -36.48
CA VAL A 216 43.64 -14.06 -35.25
C VAL A 216 44.39 -12.73 -35.47
N TRP A 217 45.21 -12.66 -36.52
CA TRP A 217 45.98 -11.46 -36.87
C TRP A 217 45.22 -10.45 -37.74
N ALA A 218 44.00 -10.75 -38.18
CA ALA A 218 43.23 -9.84 -39.02
C ALA A 218 42.79 -8.61 -38.19
N PRO A 219 43.21 -7.38 -38.57
CA PRO A 219 42.94 -6.17 -37.80
C PRO A 219 41.52 -5.62 -38.02
N THR A 220 40.83 -6.10 -39.05
CA THR A 220 39.53 -5.61 -39.50
C THR A 220 38.51 -6.72 -39.59
N ILE A 221 37.24 -6.35 -39.41
CA ILE A 221 36.11 -7.25 -39.59
C ILE A 221 35.87 -7.46 -41.09
N PRO A 222 35.58 -8.70 -41.54
CA PRO A 222 35.26 -8.98 -42.93
C PRO A 222 34.15 -8.07 -43.45
N THR A 223 34.30 -7.57 -44.69
CA THR A 223 33.25 -6.80 -45.37
C THR A 223 32.05 -7.66 -45.78
N VAL A 224 32.27 -8.96 -45.95
CA VAL A 224 31.21 -9.93 -46.27
C VAL A 224 30.45 -10.29 -45.00
N ARG A 225 29.20 -9.84 -44.89
CA ARG A 225 28.33 -10.00 -43.71
C ARG A 225 28.13 -11.44 -43.27
N GLU A 226 28.07 -12.38 -44.21
CA GLU A 226 27.92 -13.82 -43.93
C GLU A 226 29.09 -14.40 -43.12
N ASN A 227 30.26 -13.76 -43.17
CA ASN A 227 31.43 -14.16 -42.38
C ASN A 227 31.40 -13.61 -40.94
N ILE A 228 30.43 -12.77 -40.59
CA ILE A 228 30.25 -12.19 -39.26
C ILE A 228 29.21 -13.02 -38.50
N LYS A 229 29.66 -13.72 -37.46
CA LYS A 229 28.78 -14.51 -36.58
C LYS A 229 28.64 -13.83 -35.24
N ILE A 230 27.43 -13.42 -34.91
CA ILE A 230 27.08 -12.86 -33.59
C ILE A 230 26.48 -13.98 -32.76
N LYS A 231 26.95 -14.11 -31.53
CA LYS A 231 26.40 -15.03 -30.53
C LYS A 231 26.02 -14.22 -29.31
N VAL A 232 24.80 -14.41 -28.84
CA VAL A 232 24.30 -13.80 -27.62
C VAL A 232 24.58 -14.75 -26.47
N SER A 233 25.09 -14.21 -25.37
CA SER A 233 25.26 -14.92 -24.11
C SER A 233 24.70 -14.08 -22.99
N GLU A 234 23.81 -14.65 -22.18
CA GLU A 234 23.36 -14.04 -20.95
C GLU A 234 24.46 -14.14 -19.90
N GLU A 235 24.75 -13.04 -19.21
CA GLU A 235 25.62 -13.07 -18.03
C GLU A 235 24.78 -13.66 -16.88
N ALA A 236 25.18 -14.82 -16.38
CA ALA A 236 24.52 -15.54 -15.29
C ALA A 236 24.80 -14.90 -13.92
#